data_AF-A0A495TB43-F1
#
_entry.id   AF-A0A495TB43-F1
#
_cell.length_a   1.000
_cell.length_b   1.000
_cell.length_c   1.000
_cell.angle_alpha   90.00
_cell.angle_beta   90.00
_cell.angle_gamma   90.00
#
_symmetry.space_group_name_H-M   'P 1'
#
loop_
_entity.id
_entity.type
_entity.pdbx_description
1 polymer ?
#
loop_
_entity_poly.entity_id
_entity_poly.type
_entity_poly.pdbx_seq_one_letter_code
_entity_poly.pdbx_strand_id
1 'polypeptide(L)'
;MTRSWRIRILGALLSLVLVAAGCYLVGGRTRAVHWDLRNSHRGADLGVKLNPHSGHDFEDLGPLDIDLPGGQRFHADKMSLVVAATHDDAENIDELICWYPEMSLDEAYRKAMELTRQFGLKSDGIVDFRQTVLDDLAKGNRQHLDGQDGGSDFPLLTPAGPLFGVGLKYATVNSGQPVTLKVNIAWGDNLRLTLQDQATASATPTAP
;
A
#
# COMPACT_ATOMS: atom_id res chain seq x y z
N MET A 1 51.29 -11.18 -32.90
CA MET A 1 49.83 -11.26 -32.66
C MET A 1 49.13 -10.21 -33.51
N THR A 2 48.29 -10.64 -34.45
CA THR A 2 47.72 -9.79 -35.51
C THR A 2 46.56 -8.93 -34.98
N ARG A 3 46.43 -7.71 -35.52
CA ARG A 3 45.44 -6.67 -35.14
C ARG A 3 44.00 -7.20 -35.11
N SER A 4 43.71 -8.21 -35.94
CA SER A 4 42.44 -8.93 -36.05
C SER A 4 42.08 -9.78 -34.82
N TRP A 5 43.05 -10.25 -34.03
CA TRP A 5 42.79 -11.03 -32.82
C TRP A 5 42.30 -10.14 -31.66
N ARG A 6 42.83 -8.91 -31.56
CA ARG A 6 42.41 -7.92 -30.56
C ARG A 6 40.97 -7.43 -30.78
N ILE A 7 40.54 -7.29 -32.03
CA ILE A 7 39.17 -6.86 -32.38
C ILE A 7 38.15 -7.94 -32.00
N ARG A 8 38.49 -9.22 -32.20
CA ARG A 8 37.61 -10.35 -31.84
C ARG A 8 37.42 -10.49 -30.32
N ILE A 9 38.47 -10.26 -29.54
CA ILE A 9 38.39 -10.26 -28.08
C ILE A 9 37.56 -9.08 -27.57
N LEU A 10 37.74 -7.90 -28.16
CA LEU A 10 36.96 -6.71 -27.79
C LEU A 10 35.47 -6.89 -28.10
N GLY A 11 35.15 -7.49 -29.26
CA GLY A 11 33.77 -7.80 -29.64
C GLY A 11 33.12 -8.82 -28.70
N ALA A 12 33.84 -9.89 -28.34
CA ALA A 12 33.34 -10.90 -27.40
C ALA A 12 33.08 -10.33 -26.00
N LEU A 13 33.97 -9.46 -25.50
CA LEU A 13 33.79 -8.77 -24.22
C LEU A 13 32.59 -7.80 -24.26
N LEU A 14 32.40 -7.07 -25.35
CA LEU A 14 31.27 -6.15 -25.50
C LEU A 14 29.93 -6.90 -25.52
N SER A 15 29.85 -8.04 -26.20
CA SER A 15 28.68 -8.91 -26.21
C SER A 15 28.40 -9.52 -24.83
N LEU A 16 29.43 -9.90 -24.08
CA LEU A 16 29.26 -10.43 -22.72
C LEU A 16 28.73 -9.37 -21.75
N VAL A 17 29.18 -8.12 -21.87
CA VAL A 17 28.68 -6.99 -21.08
C VAL A 17 27.23 -6.65 -21.44
N LEU A 18 26.87 -6.69 -22.73
CA LEU A 18 25.49 -6.45 -23.18
C LEU A 18 24.53 -7.56 -22.73
N VAL A 19 24.97 -8.82 -22.71
CA VAL A 19 24.16 -9.95 -22.20
C VAL A 19 24.02 -9.87 -20.67
N ALA A 20 25.08 -9.50 -19.94
CA ALA A 20 25.01 -9.28 -18.50
C ALA A 20 24.08 -8.12 -18.14
N ALA A 21 24.17 -6.99 -18.86
CA ALA A 21 23.26 -5.85 -18.68
C ALA A 21 21.80 -6.20 -19.04
N GLY A 22 21.59 -7.00 -20.09
CA GLY A 22 20.28 -7.50 -20.48
C GLY A 22 19.63 -8.41 -19.44
N CYS A 23 20.40 -9.28 -18.77
CA CYS A 23 19.87 -10.13 -17.71
C CYS A 23 19.54 -9.35 -16.41
N TYR A 24 20.28 -8.29 -16.08
CA TYR A 24 19.98 -7.43 -14.92
C TYR A 24 18.77 -6.50 -15.13
N LEU A 25 18.32 -6.30 -16.37
CA LEU A 25 17.16 -5.48 -16.73
C LEU A 25 15.87 -6.31 -16.88
N VAL A 26 15.97 -7.61 -17.15
CA VAL A 26 14.81 -8.50 -17.39
C VAL A 26 14.42 -9.30 -16.13
N GLY A 27 15.31 -9.43 -15.13
CA GLY A 27 14.95 -9.96 -13.81
C GLY A 27 14.38 -8.84 -12.94
N GLY A 28 13.06 -8.81 -12.76
CA GLY A 28 12.31 -7.80 -12.00
C GLY A 28 13.01 -7.39 -10.70
N ARG A 29 13.74 -6.28 -10.77
CA ARG A 29 14.25 -5.60 -9.58
C ARG A 29 13.05 -4.91 -8.96
N THR A 30 12.63 -5.39 -7.80
CA THR A 30 11.80 -4.67 -6.83
C THR A 30 12.38 -3.26 -6.69
N ARG A 31 11.80 -2.31 -7.42
CA ARG A 31 12.26 -0.92 -7.41
C ARG A 31 11.86 -0.37 -6.06
N ALA A 32 12.83 0.07 -5.26
CA ALA A 32 12.51 0.89 -4.12
C ALA A 32 11.82 2.15 -4.65
N VAL A 33 10.59 2.39 -4.21
CA VAL A 33 9.78 3.53 -4.64
C VAL A 33 9.93 4.60 -3.57
N HIS A 34 10.59 5.69 -3.91
CA HIS A 34 10.55 6.89 -3.09
C HIS A 34 9.58 7.89 -3.74
N TRP A 35 8.60 8.36 -2.98
CA TRP A 35 7.62 9.30 -3.48
C TRP A 35 7.39 10.44 -2.50
N ASP A 36 7.58 11.65 -3.01
CA ASP A 36 7.36 12.87 -2.25
C ASP A 36 5.99 13.49 -2.53
N LEU A 37 5.01 13.10 -1.73
CA LEU A 37 3.63 13.56 -1.82
C LEU A 37 3.42 14.95 -1.22
N ARG A 38 4.48 15.59 -0.70
CA ARG A 38 4.42 17.02 -0.35
C ARG A 38 4.41 17.88 -1.61
N ASN A 39 4.98 17.36 -2.69
CA ASN A 39 5.22 18.13 -3.92
C ASN A 39 4.30 17.71 -5.07
N SER A 40 4.02 16.42 -5.21
CA SER A 40 3.18 15.93 -6.31
C SER A 40 2.58 14.56 -6.01
N HIS A 41 1.35 14.36 -6.44
CA HIS A 41 0.63 13.09 -6.39
C HIS A 41 0.30 12.59 -7.80
N ARG A 42 1.17 12.84 -8.78
CA ARG A 42 0.94 12.41 -10.16
C ARG A 42 1.33 10.95 -10.36
N GLY A 43 0.59 10.21 -11.17
CA GLY A 43 0.98 8.84 -11.53
C GLY A 43 2.33 8.76 -12.24
N ALA A 44 2.70 9.81 -12.98
CA ALA A 44 4.00 9.89 -13.63
C ALA A 44 5.18 9.86 -12.65
N ASP A 45 5.00 10.32 -11.40
CA ASP A 45 6.05 10.31 -10.36
C ASP A 45 6.38 8.89 -9.90
N LEU A 46 5.41 7.98 -9.99
CA LEU A 46 5.59 6.55 -9.80
C LEU A 46 6.11 5.84 -11.07
N GLY A 47 6.28 6.56 -12.17
CA GLY A 47 6.67 6.01 -13.47
C GLY A 47 5.55 5.20 -14.14
N VAL A 48 4.29 5.46 -13.79
CA VAL A 48 3.13 4.71 -14.28
C VAL A 48 2.24 5.62 -15.12
N LYS A 49 1.72 5.06 -16.21
CA LYS A 49 0.69 5.74 -17.01
C LYS A 49 -0.67 5.34 -16.48
N LEU A 50 -1.37 6.29 -15.85
CA LEU A 50 -2.68 6.04 -15.30
C LEU A 50 -3.70 5.80 -16.42
N ASN A 51 -4.52 4.79 -16.21
CA ASN A 51 -5.79 4.61 -16.89
C ASN A 51 -6.88 5.20 -15.97
N PRO A 52 -7.60 6.25 -16.41
CA PRO A 52 -8.59 6.96 -15.59
C PRO A 52 -9.81 6.12 -15.21
N HIS A 53 -9.99 4.94 -15.82
CA HIS A 53 -11.14 4.07 -15.60
C HIS A 53 -10.79 2.76 -14.87
N SER A 54 -9.54 2.60 -14.40
CA SER A 54 -9.15 1.38 -13.68
C SER A 54 -8.18 1.68 -12.55
N GLY A 55 -8.39 1.03 -11.41
CA GLY A 55 -7.34 0.88 -10.40
C GLY A 55 -6.14 0.15 -11.00
N HIS A 56 -4.94 0.51 -10.57
CA HIS A 56 -3.68 -0.14 -10.95
C HIS A 56 -3.17 -0.93 -9.76
N ASP A 57 -3.08 -2.24 -9.90
CA ASP A 57 -2.51 -3.13 -8.90
C ASP A 57 -1.04 -3.38 -9.23
N PHE A 58 -0.16 -2.99 -8.32
CA PHE A 58 1.26 -3.31 -8.35
C PHE A 58 1.53 -4.40 -7.33
N GLU A 59 1.71 -5.62 -7.81
CA GLU A 59 2.14 -6.74 -6.99
C GLU A 59 3.62 -6.59 -6.61
N ASP A 60 3.93 -6.79 -5.33
CA ASP A 60 5.30 -6.87 -4.80
C ASP A 60 6.21 -5.70 -5.20
N LEU A 61 5.83 -4.47 -4.81
CA LEU A 61 6.78 -3.37 -4.82
C LEU A 61 7.89 -3.67 -3.80
N GLY A 62 9.11 -3.23 -4.13
CA GLY A 62 10.22 -3.21 -3.17
C GLY A 62 9.95 -2.23 -2.03
N PRO A 63 10.98 -1.86 -1.25
CA PRO A 63 10.81 -0.88 -0.19
C PRO A 63 10.14 0.41 -0.68
N LEU A 64 9.08 0.84 -0.01
CA LEU A 64 8.28 2.02 -0.31
C LEU A 64 8.55 3.08 0.76
N ASP A 65 8.98 4.26 0.32
CA ASP A 65 9.26 5.42 1.15
C ASP A 65 8.42 6.60 0.67
N ILE A 66 7.42 6.98 1.46
CA ILE A 66 6.49 8.05 1.14
C ILE A 66 6.70 9.22 2.09
N ASP A 67 7.12 10.37 1.57
CA ASP A 67 7.18 11.63 2.32
C ASP A 67 5.80 12.30 2.26
N LEU A 68 5.21 12.60 3.42
CA LEU A 68 3.87 13.16 3.59
C LEU A 68 3.93 14.63 4.03
N PRO A 69 2.86 15.42 3.75
CA PRO A 69 2.70 16.75 4.33
C PRO A 69 2.85 16.74 5.86
N GLY A 70 3.31 17.85 6.43
CA GLY A 70 3.57 17.95 7.88
C GLY A 70 4.90 17.33 8.34
N GLY A 71 5.75 16.89 7.40
CA GLY A 71 7.07 16.33 7.70
C GLY A 71 7.03 14.86 8.17
N GLN A 72 5.88 14.21 8.05
CA GLN A 72 5.73 12.80 8.34
C GLN A 72 6.27 11.94 7.18
N ARG A 73 6.68 10.71 7.50
CA ARG A 73 7.15 9.75 6.52
C ARG A 73 6.54 8.39 6.82
N PHE A 74 6.08 7.73 5.77
CA PHE A 74 5.61 6.36 5.80
C PHE A 74 6.61 5.47 5.07
N HIS A 75 7.05 4.40 5.74
CA HIS A 75 8.00 3.45 5.19
C HIS A 75 7.41 2.04 5.28
N ALA A 76 7.68 1.24 4.25
CA ALA A 76 7.37 -0.18 4.28
C ALA A 76 8.35 -0.99 3.43
N ASP A 77 8.79 -2.15 3.96
CA ASP A 77 9.78 -2.98 3.29
C ASP A 77 9.23 -3.77 2.08
N LYS A 78 7.96 -4.18 2.16
CA LYS A 78 7.25 -4.97 1.15
C LYS A 78 5.76 -4.70 1.18
N MET A 79 5.19 -4.31 0.04
CA MET A 79 3.76 -4.05 -0.10
C MET A 79 3.27 -4.31 -1.52
N SER A 80 1.99 -4.67 -1.63
CA SER A 80 1.23 -4.47 -2.87
C SER A 80 0.59 -3.09 -2.83
N LEU A 81 0.72 -2.33 -3.90
CA LEU A 81 0.15 -0.99 -4.00
C LEU A 81 -1.01 -1.01 -4.98
N VAL A 82 -2.17 -0.54 -4.54
CA VAL A 82 -3.32 -0.24 -5.40
C VAL A 82 -3.41 1.26 -5.54
N VAL A 83 -3.48 1.73 -6.79
CA VAL A 83 -3.61 3.15 -7.12
C VAL A 83 -4.96 3.37 -7.79
N ALA A 84 -5.83 4.18 -7.19
CA ALA A 84 -7.08 4.59 -7.83
C ALA A 84 -6.98 6.03 -8.36
N ALA A 85 -7.22 6.17 -9.66
CA ALA A 85 -7.38 7.44 -10.35
C ALA A 85 -8.83 7.49 -10.86
N THR A 86 -9.60 8.51 -10.48
CA THR A 86 -11.06 8.51 -10.68
C THR A 86 -11.59 9.52 -11.70
N HIS A 87 -10.70 10.25 -12.38
CA HIS A 87 -11.07 11.33 -13.30
C HIS A 87 -10.62 11.03 -14.74
N ASP A 88 -11.44 11.36 -15.74
CA ASP A 88 -11.25 11.03 -17.16
C ASP A 88 -9.94 11.55 -17.80
N ASP A 89 -9.27 12.51 -17.15
CA ASP A 89 -8.00 13.12 -17.54
C ASP A 89 -6.88 12.93 -16.48
N ALA A 90 -7.05 12.00 -15.53
CA ALA A 90 -6.28 11.94 -14.29
C ALA A 90 -4.76 11.80 -14.51
N GLU A 91 -4.06 12.93 -14.46
CA GLU A 91 -2.62 12.98 -14.17
C GLU A 91 -2.35 12.71 -12.68
N ASN A 92 -3.31 13.04 -11.81
CA ASN A 92 -3.23 12.95 -10.35
C ASN A 92 -3.90 11.68 -9.81
N ILE A 93 -3.40 11.21 -8.68
CA ILE A 93 -3.90 10.05 -7.95
C ILE A 93 -4.78 10.55 -6.81
N ASP A 94 -5.99 10.00 -6.72
CA ASP A 94 -6.95 10.33 -5.67
C ASP A 94 -6.80 9.43 -4.45
N GLU A 95 -6.37 8.17 -4.67
CA GLU A 95 -6.22 7.15 -3.63
C GLU A 95 -4.98 6.27 -3.82
N LEU A 96 -4.32 5.96 -2.71
CA LEU A 96 -3.29 4.95 -2.60
C LEU A 96 -3.66 3.96 -1.50
N ILE A 97 -3.68 2.68 -1.82
CA ILE A 97 -3.90 1.60 -0.85
C ILE A 97 -2.66 0.71 -0.85
N CYS A 98 -1.95 0.72 0.27
CA CYS A 98 -0.77 -0.07 0.49
C CYS A 98 -1.12 -1.30 1.34
N TRP A 99 -1.05 -2.49 0.76
CA TRP A 99 -1.31 -3.75 1.43
C TRP A 99 0.01 -4.39 1.88
N TYR A 100 0.12 -4.69 3.16
CA TYR A 100 1.18 -5.55 3.65
C TYR A 100 0.94 -7.00 3.23
N PRO A 101 1.97 -7.86 3.23
CA PRO A 101 1.78 -9.30 3.16
C PRO A 101 0.82 -9.81 4.24
N GLU A 102 0.15 -10.93 3.95
CA GLU A 102 -0.67 -11.64 4.93
C GLU A 102 0.17 -11.97 6.17
N MET A 103 -0.45 -11.79 7.35
CA MET A 103 0.21 -11.92 8.64
C MET A 103 -0.75 -12.47 9.72
N SER A 104 -0.18 -12.90 10.84
CA SER A 104 -0.99 -13.31 11.99
C SER A 104 -1.79 -12.14 12.56
N LEU A 105 -2.94 -12.41 13.20
CA LEU A 105 -3.77 -11.37 13.83
C LEU A 105 -2.96 -10.50 14.81
N ASP A 106 -2.12 -11.10 15.65
CA ASP A 106 -1.33 -10.37 16.63
C ASP A 106 -0.25 -9.50 15.98
N GLU A 107 0.38 -9.98 14.91
CA GLU A 107 1.35 -9.18 14.16
C GLU A 107 0.69 -7.99 13.46
N ALA A 108 -0.45 -8.24 12.80
CA ALA A 108 -1.23 -7.21 12.12
C ALA A 108 -1.68 -6.13 13.10
N TYR A 109 -2.24 -6.56 14.23
CA TYR A 109 -2.68 -5.65 15.27
C TYR A 109 -1.52 -4.83 15.83
N ARG A 110 -0.39 -5.46 16.17
CA ARG A 110 0.79 -4.74 16.69
C ARG A 110 1.29 -3.68 15.71
N LYS A 111 1.42 -4.03 14.42
CA LYS A 111 1.86 -3.10 13.37
C LYS A 111 0.83 -1.99 13.13
N ALA A 112 -0.45 -2.31 13.12
CA ALA A 112 -1.52 -1.34 13.02
C ALA A 112 -1.46 -0.31 14.16
N MET A 113 -1.32 -0.77 15.42
CA MET A 113 -1.21 0.11 16.58
C MET A 113 0.07 0.96 16.59
N GLU A 114 1.16 0.46 16.01
CA GLU A 114 2.39 1.22 15.83
C GLU A 114 2.16 2.39 14.86
N LEU A 115 1.51 2.13 13.72
CA LEU A 115 1.17 3.15 12.72
C LEU A 115 0.14 4.14 13.25
N THR A 116 -0.94 3.70 13.89
CA THR A 116 -1.94 4.63 14.45
C THR A 116 -1.30 5.58 15.45
N ARG A 117 -0.41 5.09 16.33
CA ARG A 117 0.34 5.94 17.26
C ARG A 117 1.30 6.90 16.55
N GLN A 118 2.02 6.43 15.53
CA GLN A 118 2.94 7.28 14.75
C GLN A 118 2.21 8.46 14.09
N PHE A 119 1.02 8.22 13.58
CA PHE A 119 0.22 9.19 12.83
C PHE A 119 -0.86 9.89 13.68
N GLY A 120 -0.97 9.57 14.97
CA GLY A 120 -1.95 10.19 15.88
C GLY A 120 -3.40 9.82 15.59
N LEU A 121 -3.63 8.63 15.03
CA LEU A 121 -4.95 8.13 14.63
C LEU A 121 -5.67 7.45 15.81
N LYS A 122 -7.00 7.51 15.82
CA LYS A 122 -7.81 6.69 16.74
C LYS A 122 -7.78 5.24 16.29
N SER A 123 -7.76 4.32 17.25
CA SER A 123 -7.61 2.88 17.00
C SER A 123 -8.81 2.04 17.38
N ASP A 124 -9.93 2.65 17.81
CA ASP A 124 -11.07 1.92 18.39
C ASP A 124 -11.60 0.82 17.45
N GLY A 125 -11.79 1.12 16.17
CA GLY A 125 -12.22 0.12 15.18
C GLY A 125 -11.21 -1.02 14.94
N ILE A 126 -9.92 -0.79 15.18
CA ILE A 126 -8.88 -1.83 15.09
C ILE A 126 -8.92 -2.74 16.33
N VAL A 127 -9.20 -2.16 17.51
CA VAL A 127 -9.36 -2.90 18.77
C VAL A 127 -10.62 -3.77 18.70
N ASP A 128 -11.75 -3.20 18.29
CA ASP A 128 -13.03 -3.89 18.18
C ASP A 128 -12.98 -5.02 17.15
N PHE A 129 -12.32 -4.79 16.01
CA PHE A 129 -12.07 -5.83 15.01
C PHE A 129 -11.27 -7.00 15.60
N ARG A 130 -10.17 -6.71 16.32
CA ARG A 130 -9.37 -7.78 16.94
C ARG A 130 -10.21 -8.60 17.92
N GLN A 131 -11.02 -7.93 18.75
CA GLN A 131 -11.88 -8.63 19.69
C GLN A 131 -12.91 -9.51 18.98
N THR A 132 -13.56 -8.99 17.93
CA THR A 132 -14.51 -9.73 17.09
C THR A 132 -13.87 -10.98 16.50
N VAL A 133 -12.67 -10.86 15.92
CA VAL A 133 -11.92 -12.00 15.37
C VAL A 133 -11.63 -13.05 16.45
N LEU A 134 -11.17 -12.64 17.64
CA LEU A 134 -10.88 -13.58 18.73
C LEU A 134 -12.13 -14.31 19.22
N ASP A 135 -13.24 -13.59 19.39
CA ASP A 135 -14.51 -14.15 19.86
C ASP A 135 -15.09 -15.15 18.87
N ASP A 136 -15.06 -14.85 17.58
CA ASP A 136 -15.57 -15.75 16.55
C ASP A 136 -14.66 -16.96 16.32
N LEU A 137 -13.34 -16.79 16.40
CA LEU A 137 -12.41 -17.91 16.38
C LEU A 137 -12.65 -18.86 17.56
N ALA A 138 -12.91 -18.33 18.76
CA ALA A 138 -13.24 -19.14 19.93
C ALA A 138 -14.57 -19.91 19.76
N LYS A 139 -15.53 -19.36 19.01
CA LYS A 139 -16.81 -20.00 18.66
C LYS A 139 -16.71 -20.94 17.44
N GLY A 140 -15.56 -20.99 16.76
CA GLY A 140 -15.37 -21.75 15.52
C GLY A 140 -16.05 -21.12 14.29
N ASN A 141 -16.48 -19.86 14.36
CA ASN A 141 -17.25 -19.18 13.32
C ASN A 141 -16.37 -18.49 12.27
N ARG A 142 -15.54 -19.26 11.57
CA ARG A 142 -14.59 -18.70 10.59
C ARG A 142 -15.24 -18.09 9.34
N GLN A 143 -16.44 -18.53 8.99
CA GLN A 143 -17.15 -18.02 7.80
C GLN A 143 -17.61 -16.58 7.98
N HIS A 144 -17.98 -16.19 9.21
CA HIS A 144 -18.40 -14.82 9.50
C HIS A 144 -17.25 -13.81 9.40
N LEU A 145 -16.02 -14.28 9.58
CA LEU A 145 -14.82 -13.45 9.55
C LEU A 145 -14.36 -13.10 8.13
N ASP A 146 -14.72 -13.88 7.12
CA ASP A 146 -14.22 -13.66 5.77
C ASP A 146 -14.76 -12.33 5.20
N GLY A 147 -13.85 -11.43 4.81
CA GLY A 147 -14.19 -10.12 4.29
C GLY A 147 -14.47 -9.06 5.36
N GLN A 148 -14.49 -9.41 6.65
CA GLN A 148 -14.59 -8.42 7.72
C GLN A 148 -13.37 -7.51 7.72
N ASP A 149 -13.59 -6.23 7.99
CA ASP A 149 -12.54 -5.26 8.17
C ASP A 149 -12.78 -4.36 9.39
N GLY A 150 -11.70 -3.74 9.85
CA GLY A 150 -11.72 -2.75 10.91
C GLY A 150 -10.60 -1.76 10.70
N GLY A 151 -10.82 -0.50 11.04
CA GLY A 151 -9.88 0.56 10.72
C GLY A 151 -9.79 1.66 11.76
N SER A 152 -8.79 2.50 11.58
CA SER A 152 -8.66 3.78 12.28
C SER A 152 -9.66 4.79 11.73
N ASP A 153 -9.71 5.96 12.37
CA ASP A 153 -10.24 7.13 11.72
C ASP A 153 -9.35 7.56 10.53
N PHE A 154 -9.88 8.51 9.76
CA PHE A 154 -9.23 9.08 8.57
C PHE A 154 -9.12 10.61 8.74
N PRO A 155 -8.26 11.10 9.64
CA PRO A 155 -8.03 12.53 9.76
C PRO A 155 -7.20 13.06 8.58
N LEU A 156 -7.36 14.35 8.29
CA LEU A 156 -6.43 15.08 7.45
C LEU A 156 -5.08 15.21 8.18
N LEU A 157 -3.98 14.83 7.53
CA LEU A 157 -2.63 14.99 8.13
C LEU A 157 -2.21 16.47 8.25
N THR A 158 -2.71 17.30 7.35
CA THR A 158 -2.64 18.77 7.42
C THR A 158 -3.94 19.34 6.83
N PRO A 159 -4.31 20.62 7.07
CA PRO A 159 -5.57 21.17 6.55
C PRO A 159 -5.78 21.05 5.03
N ALA A 160 -4.69 20.94 4.25
CA ALA A 160 -4.74 20.70 2.80
C ALA A 160 -4.17 19.32 2.38
N GLY A 161 -3.72 18.52 3.35
CA GLY A 161 -3.02 17.24 3.13
C GLY A 161 -3.98 16.09 2.85
N PRO A 162 -3.45 14.88 2.62
CA PRO A 162 -4.30 13.71 2.45
C PRO A 162 -5.02 13.33 3.74
N LEU A 163 -6.09 12.55 3.58
CA LEU A 163 -6.50 11.64 4.65
C LEU A 163 -5.53 10.48 4.73
N PHE A 164 -5.27 10.03 5.95
CA PHE A 164 -4.44 8.86 6.20
C PHE A 164 -5.17 7.91 7.14
N GLY A 165 -5.28 6.65 6.75
CA GLY A 165 -5.97 5.62 7.53
C GLY A 165 -5.20 4.31 7.54
N VAL A 166 -5.42 3.54 8.61
CA VAL A 166 -4.85 2.22 8.82
C VAL A 166 -6.01 1.24 9.02
N GLY A 167 -5.98 0.09 8.36
CA GLY A 167 -7.03 -0.91 8.50
C GLY A 167 -6.51 -2.34 8.49
N LEU A 168 -7.29 -3.24 9.05
CA LEU A 168 -7.08 -4.67 9.02
C LEU A 168 -8.24 -5.30 8.25
N LYS A 169 -7.93 -6.30 7.44
CA LYS A 169 -8.92 -7.13 6.76
C LYS A 169 -8.65 -8.58 7.10
N TYR A 170 -9.69 -9.31 7.46
CA TYR A 170 -9.63 -10.76 7.59
C TYR A 170 -9.99 -11.40 6.24
N ALA A 171 -9.11 -12.26 5.74
CA ALA A 171 -9.27 -12.97 4.48
C ALA A 171 -8.77 -14.41 4.66
N THR A 172 -9.65 -15.38 4.45
CA THR A 172 -9.33 -16.80 4.64
C THR A 172 -8.61 -17.44 3.46
N VAL A 173 -8.30 -16.66 2.42
CA VAL A 173 -8.31 -17.18 1.07
C VAL A 173 -7.13 -18.11 0.76
N ASN A 174 -5.89 -17.93 1.28
CA ASN A 174 -4.79 -18.80 0.81
C ASN A 174 -3.58 -19.04 1.70
N SER A 175 -3.38 -18.38 2.85
CA SER A 175 -2.24 -18.68 3.72
C SER A 175 -2.71 -18.96 5.14
N GLY A 176 -1.95 -19.74 5.90
CA GLY A 176 -2.23 -19.99 7.32
C GLY A 176 -2.22 -18.73 8.22
N GLN A 177 -2.21 -17.53 7.63
CA GLN A 177 -2.21 -16.22 8.26
C GLN A 177 -3.34 -15.36 7.66
N PRO A 178 -4.47 -15.18 8.37
CA PRO A 178 -5.71 -14.76 7.74
C PRO A 178 -5.92 -13.23 7.74
N VAL A 179 -4.91 -12.42 8.06
CA VAL A 179 -5.09 -10.96 8.22
C VAL A 179 -4.14 -10.19 7.34
N THR A 180 -4.67 -9.21 6.61
CA THR A 180 -3.90 -8.24 5.83
C THR A 180 -4.03 -6.86 6.46
N LEU A 181 -2.91 -6.17 6.62
CA LEU A 181 -2.86 -4.76 7.04
C LEU A 181 -2.89 -3.88 5.78
N LYS A 182 -3.78 -2.87 5.76
CA LYS A 182 -3.88 -1.84 4.72
C LYS A 182 -3.54 -0.47 5.30
N VAL A 183 -2.83 0.33 4.52
CA VAL A 183 -2.66 1.77 4.76
C VAL A 183 -3.26 2.50 3.57
N ASN A 184 -4.13 3.46 3.85
CA ASN A 184 -4.86 4.21 2.83
C ASN A 184 -4.47 5.69 2.91
N ILE A 185 -4.22 6.30 1.76
CA ILE A 185 -3.85 7.71 1.64
C ILE A 185 -4.66 8.35 0.51
N ALA A 186 -5.41 9.43 0.78
CA ALA A 186 -6.41 9.97 -0.15
C ALA A 186 -6.45 11.52 -0.25
N TRP A 187 -6.56 12.06 -1.48
CA TRP A 187 -6.57 13.51 -1.78
C TRP A 187 -7.86 14.03 -2.44
N GLY A 188 -8.66 13.20 -3.11
CA GLY A 188 -9.83 13.66 -3.86
C GLY A 188 -11.01 14.01 -2.95
N ASP A 189 -11.63 15.18 -3.09
CA ASP A 189 -12.67 15.67 -2.16
C ASP A 189 -13.86 14.71 -2.00
N ASN A 190 -14.33 14.08 -3.09
CA ASN A 190 -15.40 13.08 -3.03
C ASN A 190 -14.97 11.82 -2.26
N LEU A 191 -13.73 11.38 -2.45
CA LEU A 191 -13.16 10.24 -1.76
C LEU A 191 -12.89 10.57 -0.29
N ARG A 192 -12.48 11.82 0.00
CA ARG A 192 -12.30 12.32 1.35
C ARG A 192 -13.60 12.28 2.12
N LEU A 193 -14.68 12.80 1.54
CA LEU A 193 -16.01 12.75 2.13
C LEU A 193 -16.46 11.30 2.35
N THR A 194 -16.27 10.42 1.36
CA THR A 194 -16.65 9.00 1.48
C THR A 194 -15.90 8.28 2.60
N LEU A 195 -14.58 8.45 2.69
CA LEU A 195 -13.75 7.81 3.72
C LEU A 195 -14.02 8.39 5.12
N GLN A 196 -14.28 9.70 5.23
CA GLN A 196 -14.69 10.34 6.48
C GLN A 196 -16.07 9.86 6.93
N ASP A 197 -17.03 9.73 6.01
CA ASP A 197 -18.37 9.23 6.30
C ASP A 197 -18.31 7.77 6.74
N GLN A 198 -17.49 6.93 6.08
CA GLN A 198 -17.25 5.54 6.50
C GLN A 198 -16.66 5.45 7.90
N ALA A 199 -15.64 6.27 8.21
CA ALA A 199 -15.07 6.33 9.56
C ALA A 199 -16.10 6.75 10.62
N THR A 200 -17.02 7.64 10.26
CA THR A 200 -18.08 8.12 11.15
C THR A 200 -19.20 7.09 11.34
N ALA A 201 -19.53 6.35 10.28
CA ALA A 201 -20.53 5.27 10.31
C ALA A 201 -20.04 4.06 11.12
N SER A 202 -18.76 3.67 10.99
CA SER A 202 -18.15 2.60 11.79
C SER A 202 -18.03 2.94 13.28
N ALA A 203 -18.04 4.23 13.64
CA ALA A 203 -18.02 4.71 15.03
C ALA A 203 -19.42 4.83 15.65
N THR A 204 -20.50 4.62 14.87
CA THR A 204 -21.87 4.68 15.40
C THR A 204 -22.27 3.28 15.88
N PRO A 205 -22.54 3.06 17.18
CA PRO A 205 -23.02 1.78 17.66
C PRO A 205 -24.33 1.47 16.94
N THR A 206 -24.43 0.29 16.34
CA THR A 206 -25.72 -0.22 15.87
C THR A 206 -26.64 -0.27 17.10
N ALA A 207 -27.73 0.50 17.08
CA ALA A 207 -28.64 0.60 18.21
C ALA A 207 -29.18 -0.79 18.62
N PRO A 208 -29.40 -1.04 19.92
CA PRO A 208 -29.77 -2.35 20.47
C PRO A 208 -31.13 -2.87 20.00
#